data_AF-A0A2W2GH37-F1
#
_entry.id   AF-A0A2W2GH37-F1
#
_cell.length_a   1.000
_cell.length_b   1.000
_cell.length_c   1.000
_cell.angle_alpha   90.00
_cell.angle_beta   90.00
_cell.angle_gamma   90.00
#
_symmetry.space_group_name_H-M   'P 1'
#
loop_
_entity.id
_entity.type
_entity.pdbx_description
1 polymer ?
#
loop_
_entity_poly.entity_id
_entity_poly.type
_entity_poly.pdbx_seq_one_letter_code
_entity_poly.pdbx_strand_id
1 'polypeptide(L)'
;MREERLPGGWANEVVRVGDTVRRRPGERAGYVHRLLRHFERQGWTGSPRLLGTDDDGREILTYLPGHVPWASPAAGVSSPESLAGVARLVRRFHDLTAGPRRPRG
;
A
#
# COMPACT_ATOMS: atom_id res chain seq x y z
N MET A 1 -13.35 1.43 -18.81
CA MET A 1 -12.11 2.22 -18.63
C MET A 1 -10.93 1.38 -19.13
N ARG A 2 -9.87 2.00 -19.65
CA ARG A 2 -8.70 1.30 -20.24
C ARG A 2 -7.71 0.87 -19.15
N GLU A 3 -7.13 -0.32 -19.30
CA GLU A 3 -6.01 -0.77 -18.46
C GLU A 3 -4.69 -0.14 -18.92
N GLU A 4 -3.91 0.34 -17.96
CA GLU A 4 -2.57 0.87 -18.15
C GLU A 4 -1.58 0.08 -17.30
N ARG A 5 -0.60 -0.57 -17.94
CA ARG A 5 0.47 -1.26 -17.21
C ARG A 5 1.34 -0.24 -16.49
N LEU A 6 1.49 -0.41 -15.18
CA LEU A 6 2.37 0.44 -14.40
C LEU A 6 3.82 -0.06 -14.53
N PRO A 7 4.80 0.82 -14.76
CA PRO A 7 6.20 0.43 -14.75
C PRO A 7 6.64 0.07 -13.31
N GLY A 8 7.45 -0.99 -13.19
CA GLY A 8 7.89 -1.54 -11.91
C GLY A 8 7.22 -2.86 -11.55
N GLY A 9 7.40 -3.29 -10.29
CA GLY A 9 6.91 -4.59 -9.80
C GLY A 9 7.96 -5.69 -9.90
N TRP A 10 8.68 -5.95 -8.81
CA TRP A 10 9.64 -7.07 -8.75
C TRP A 10 8.97 -8.44 -8.65
N ALA A 11 7.70 -8.49 -8.24
CA ALA A 11 7.03 -9.76 -7.89
C ALA A 11 5.73 -10.02 -8.67
N ASN A 12 5.06 -9.01 -9.23
CA ASN A 12 3.76 -9.18 -9.90
C ASN A 12 3.52 -8.10 -10.97
N GLU A 13 2.82 -8.47 -12.04
CA GLU A 13 2.25 -7.52 -13.01
C GLU A 13 1.10 -6.74 -12.36
N VAL A 14 1.14 -5.41 -12.50
CA VAL A 14 0.13 -4.48 -11.95
C VAL A 14 -0.39 -3.58 -13.05
N VAL A 15 -1.72 -3.51 -13.17
CA VAL A 15 -2.41 -2.60 -14.10
C VAL A 15 -3.22 -1.57 -13.34
N ARG A 16 -3.19 -0.31 -13.81
CA ARG A 16 -4.06 0.76 -13.36
C ARG A 16 -5.30 0.84 -14.24
N VAL A 17 -6.46 1.08 -13.63
CA VAL A 17 -7.71 1.42 -14.34
C VAL A 17 -8.37 2.54 -13.55
N GLY A 18 -8.44 3.75 -14.12
CA GLY A 18 -8.89 4.94 -13.38
C GLY A 18 -8.07 5.15 -12.10
N ASP A 19 -8.75 5.30 -10.96
CA ASP A 19 -8.12 5.56 -9.65
C ASP A 19 -7.83 4.30 -8.83
N THR A 20 -7.65 3.18 -9.51
CA THR A 20 -7.51 1.87 -8.88
C THR A 20 -6.44 1.04 -9.59
N VAL A 21 -5.91 0.02 -8.91
CA VAL A 21 -4.92 -0.91 -9.43
C VAL A 21 -5.39 -2.35 -9.27
N ARG A 22 -5.06 -3.21 -10.24
CA ARG A 22 -5.36 -4.65 -10.24
C ARG A 22 -4.05 -5.39 -10.20
N ARG A 23 -3.97 -6.38 -9.33
CA ARG A 23 -2.81 -7.26 -9.24
C ARG A 23 -3.25 -8.65 -8.80
N ARG A 24 -2.48 -9.66 -9.17
CA ARG A 24 -2.74 -11.02 -8.67
C ARG A 24 -2.54 -11.08 -7.16
N PRO A 25 -3.43 -11.74 -6.41
CA PRO A 25 -3.22 -12.00 -4.99
C PRO A 25 -2.00 -12.89 -4.78
N GLY A 26 -1.18 -12.59 -3.77
CA GLY A 26 -0.10 -13.47 -3.33
C GLY A 26 -0.60 -14.56 -2.36
N GLU A 27 0.28 -15.50 -1.98
CA GLU A 27 -0.05 -16.62 -1.07
C GLU A 27 -0.71 -16.20 0.25
N ARG A 28 -0.39 -14.99 0.74
CA ARG A 28 -0.89 -14.43 2.00
C ARG A 28 -2.00 -13.39 1.82
N ALA A 29 -2.69 -13.37 0.67
CA ALA A 29 -3.69 -12.35 0.34
C ALA A 29 -4.77 -12.18 1.43
N GLY A 30 -5.27 -13.28 2.01
CA GLY A 30 -6.26 -13.19 3.08
C GLY A 30 -5.78 -12.43 4.33
N TYR A 31 -4.50 -12.54 4.69
CA TYR A 31 -3.92 -11.74 5.78
C TYR A 31 -3.78 -10.27 5.37
N VAL A 32 -3.28 -10.01 4.16
CA VAL A 32 -3.13 -8.65 3.62
C VAL A 32 -4.47 -7.93 3.55
N HIS A 33 -5.54 -8.60 3.09
CA HIS A 33 -6.89 -8.05 3.03
C HIS A 33 -7.40 -7.63 4.40
N ARG A 34 -7.25 -8.50 5.41
CA ARG A 34 -7.63 -8.16 6.79
C ARG A 34 -6.86 -6.95 7.32
N LEU A 35 -5.58 -6.86 6.98
CA LEU A 35 -4.72 -5.75 7.40
C LEU A 35 -5.12 -4.42 6.72
N LEU A 36 -5.36 -4.42 5.41
CA LEU A 36 -5.81 -3.22 4.69
C LEU A 36 -7.19 -2.74 5.20
N ARG A 37 -8.11 -3.67 5.46
CA ARG A 37 -9.40 -3.34 6.08
C ARG A 37 -9.25 -2.79 7.50
N HIS A 38 -8.27 -3.28 8.25
CA HIS A 38 -7.95 -2.72 9.57
C HIS A 38 -7.47 -1.27 9.47
N PHE A 39 -6.53 -0.98 8.57
CA PHE A 39 -6.06 0.39 8.34
C PHE A 39 -7.15 1.34 7.87
N GLU A 40 -8.04 0.88 6.98
CA GLU A 40 -9.21 1.64 6.56
C GLU A 40 -10.12 1.99 7.74
N ARG A 41 -10.43 1.02 8.62
CA ARG A 41 -11.23 1.28 9.84
C ARG A 41 -10.56 2.26 10.81
N GLN A 42 -9.23 2.31 10.83
CA GLN A 42 -8.46 3.25 11.66
C GLN A 42 -8.27 4.63 10.97
N GLY A 43 -8.80 4.82 9.76
CA GLY A 43 -8.67 6.05 8.99
C GLY A 43 -7.22 6.37 8.59
N TRP A 44 -6.33 5.37 8.55
CA TRP A 44 -4.92 5.60 8.24
C TRP A 44 -4.68 5.58 6.72
N THR A 45 -4.16 6.69 6.19
CA THR A 45 -3.93 6.91 4.77
C THR A 45 -2.59 6.38 4.25
N GLY A 46 -1.80 5.72 5.10
CA GLY A 46 -0.49 5.17 4.74
C GLY A 46 -0.54 3.87 3.92
N SER A 47 -1.74 3.40 3.57
CA SER A 47 -1.94 2.17 2.79
C SER A 47 -3.08 2.34 1.79
N PRO A 48 -3.08 1.60 0.66
CA PRO A 48 -4.22 1.59 -0.25
C PRO A 48 -5.42 0.89 0.39
N ARG A 49 -6.63 1.24 -0.04
CA ARG A 49 -7.86 0.54 0.37
C ARG A 49 -8.13 -0.64 -0.55
N LEU A 50 -8.56 -1.76 0.03
CA LEU A 50 -9.08 -2.91 -0.73
C LEU A 50 -10.52 -2.63 -1.14
N LEU A 51 -10.80 -2.71 -2.44
CA LEU A 51 -12.14 -2.48 -2.99
C LEU A 51 -12.87 -3.77 -3.35
N GLY A 52 -12.14 -4.88 -3.48
CA GLY A 52 -12.69 -6.20 -3.77
C GLY A 52 -11.77 -7.00 -4.68
N THR A 53 -12.36 -7.90 -5.45
CA THR A 53 -11.71 -8.65 -6.52
C THR A 53 -12.49 -8.47 -7.82
N ASP A 54 -11.81 -8.50 -8.97
CA ASP A 54 -12.48 -8.53 -10.27
C ASP A 54 -12.83 -9.97 -10.70
N ASP A 55 -13.45 -10.09 -11.87
CA ASP A 55 -13.91 -11.38 -12.44
C ASP A 55 -12.74 -12.33 -12.77
N ASP A 56 -11.53 -11.80 -12.95
CA ASP A 56 -10.30 -12.56 -13.17
C ASP A 56 -9.60 -12.97 -11.85
N GLY A 57 -10.22 -12.67 -10.70
CA GLY A 57 -9.68 -12.96 -9.37
C GLY A 57 -8.52 -12.06 -8.94
N ARG A 58 -8.31 -10.91 -9.60
CA ARG A 58 -7.29 -9.93 -9.22
C ARG A 58 -7.80 -9.03 -8.10
N GLU A 59 -6.93 -8.67 -7.16
CA GLU A 59 -7.25 -7.70 -6.11
C GLU A 59 -7.46 -6.31 -6.72
N ILE A 60 -8.55 -5.63 -6.38
CA ILE A 60 -8.78 -4.23 -6.73
C ILE A 60 -8.40 -3.35 -5.53
N LEU A 61 -7.39 -2.51 -5.69
CA LEU A 61 -6.93 -1.57 -4.66
C LEU A 61 -7.05 -0.13 -5.14
N THR A 62 -7.17 0.84 -4.23
CA THR A 62 -7.03 2.26 -4.61
C THR A 62 -5.61 2.56 -5.10
N TYR A 63 -5.50 3.37 -6.15
CA TYR A 63 -4.23 3.91 -6.60
C TYR A 63 -3.74 4.99 -5.64
N LEU A 64 -2.44 4.95 -5.30
CA LEU A 64 -1.79 6.00 -4.51
C LEU A 64 -1.03 6.91 -5.48
N PRO A 65 -1.45 8.17 -5.67
CA PRO A 65 -0.72 9.10 -6.51
C PRO A 65 0.63 9.42 -5.87
N GLY A 66 1.69 9.35 -6.66
CA GLY A 66 3.04 9.64 -6.19
C GLY A 66 4.10 9.25 -7.21
N HIS A 67 5.32 9.70 -6.96
CA HIS A 67 6.49 9.33 -7.74
C HIS A 67 7.33 8.31 -6.97
N VAL A 68 7.61 7.17 -7.60
CA VAL A 68 8.57 6.19 -7.08
C VAL A 68 9.86 6.35 -7.90
N PRO A 69 10.98 6.74 -7.28
CA PRO A 69 12.25 6.95 -7.97
C PRO A 69 12.96 5.61 -8.25
N TRP A 70 12.33 4.74 -9.05
CA TRP A 70 12.78 3.36 -9.27
C TRP A 70 13.90 3.22 -10.32
N ALA A 71 13.99 4.16 -11.27
CA ALA A 71 14.93 4.10 -12.39
C ALA A 71 16.11 5.08 -12.26
N SER A 72 15.95 6.17 -11.50
CA SER A 72 16.98 7.17 -11.29
C SER A 72 16.80 7.83 -9.93
N PRO A 73 17.88 8.17 -9.21
CA PRO A 73 17.79 8.95 -7.99
C PRO A 73 17.11 10.30 -8.28
N ALA A 74 15.89 10.48 -7.78
CA ALA A 74 15.24 11.79 -7.84
C ALA A 74 15.80 12.68 -6.72
N ALA A 75 16.01 13.96 -7.02
CA ALA A 75 16.46 14.93 -6.04
C ALA A 75 15.49 14.98 -4.85
N GLY A 76 16.03 14.95 -3.62
CA GLY A 76 15.25 15.06 -2.39
C GLY A 76 14.69 13.76 -1.81
N VAL A 77 14.80 12.61 -2.50
CA VAL A 77 14.33 11.31 -1.97
C VAL A 77 15.03 10.94 -0.65
N SER A 78 16.32 11.24 -0.54
CA SER A 78 17.15 11.01 0.65
C SER A 78 17.29 12.25 1.54
N SER A 79 16.43 13.26 1.35
CA SER A 79 16.43 14.45 2.21
C SER A 79 16.09 14.08 3.66
N PRO A 80 16.60 14.82 4.66
CA PRO A 80 16.21 14.65 6.06
C PRO A 80 14.68 14.66 6.26
N GLU A 81 13.95 15.49 5.50
CA GLU A 81 12.50 15.61 5.54
C GLU A 81 11.81 14.33 5.05
N SER A 82 12.30 13.75 3.94
CA SER A 82 11.80 12.49 3.40
C SER A 82 12.08 11.33 4.35
N LEU A 83 13.28 11.27 4.93
CA LEU A 83 13.65 10.28 5.94
C LEU A 83 12.74 10.37 7.18
N ALA A 84 12.53 11.59 7.69
CA ALA A 84 11.63 11.82 8.82
C ALA A 84 10.17 11.46 8.49
N GLY A 85 9.73 11.72 7.26
CA GLY A 85 8.41 11.31 6.76
C GLY A 85 8.21 9.80 6.77
N VAL A 86 9.17 9.05 6.22
CA VAL A 86 9.17 7.58 6.23
C VAL A 86 9.20 7.03 7.66
N ALA A 87 10.04 7.58 8.53
CA ALA A 87 10.13 7.15 9.93
C ALA A 87 8.78 7.31 10.67
N ARG A 88 8.08 8.44 10.46
CA ARG A 88 6.73 8.66 11.00
C ARG A 88 5.71 7.66 10.45
N LEU A 89 5.78 7.35 9.16
CA LEU A 89 4.90 6.39 8.51
C LEU A 89 5.09 4.97 9.08
N VAL A 90 6.33 4.52 9.18
CA VAL A 90 6.70 3.21 9.74
C VAL A 90 6.30 3.11 11.21
N ARG A 91 6.55 4.15 12.00
CA ARG A 91 6.10 4.18 13.40
C ARG A 91 4.58 4.01 13.50
N ARG A 92 3.81 4.76 12.71
CA ARG A 92 2.34 4.68 12.74
C ARG A 92 1.83 3.31 12.29
N PHE A 93 2.48 2.69 11.29
CA PHE A 93 2.20 1.31 10.91
C PHE A 93 2.41 0.34 12.08
N HIS A 94 3.52 0.47 12.82
CA HIS A 94 3.78 -0.36 14.00
C HIS A 94 2.74 -0.11 15.11
N ASP A 95 2.40 1.14 15.39
CA ASP A 95 1.41 1.46 16.43
C ASP A 95 0.04 0.84 16.10
N LEU A 96 -0.38 0.85 14.83
CA LEU A 96 -1.65 0.27 14.38
C LEU A 96 -1.66 -1.27 14.38
N THR A 97 -0.48 -1.90 14.35
CA THR A 97 -0.32 -3.36 14.28
C THR A 97 0.13 -4.00 15.60
N ALA A 98 0.60 -3.22 16.57
CA ALA A 98 1.06 -3.70 17.88
C ALA A 98 -0.05 -4.34 18.75
N GLY A 99 -1.32 -4.17 18.37
CA GLY A 99 -2.47 -4.57 19.20
C GLY A 99 -2.61 -3.68 20.45
N PRO A 100 -3.69 -3.84 21.24
CA PRO A 100 -3.82 -3.11 22.49
C PRO A 100 -2.65 -3.48 23.41
N ARG A 101 -1.96 -2.47 23.97
CA ARG A 101 -1.00 -2.71 25.06
C ARG A 101 -1.75 -3.43 26.18
N ARG A 102 -1.32 -4.65 26.52
CA ARG A 102 -1.76 -5.29 27.76
C ARG A 102 -1.49 -4.31 28.91
N PRO A 103 -2.46 -4.07 29.81
CA PRO A 103 -2.20 -3.27 31.00
C PRO A 103 -1.04 -3.93 31.75
N ARG A 104 -0.09 -3.12 32.21
CA ARG A 104 0.93 -3.60 33.15
C ARG A 104 0.18 -3.90 34.44
N GLY A 105 0.20 -5.17 34.86
CA GLY A 105 -0.22 -5.58 36.20
C GLY A 105 0.74 -5.04 37.25
#